data_AF-A0A1Y4I0T0-F1
#
_entry.id   AF-A0A1Y4I0T0-F1
#
_cell.length_a   1.000
_cell.length_b   1.000
_cell.length_c   1.000
_cell.angle_alpha   90.00
_cell.angle_beta   90.00
_cell.angle_gamma   90.00
#
_symmetry.space_group_name_H-M   'P 1'
#
loop_
_entity.id
_entity.type
_entity.pdbx_description
1 polymer ?
#
loop_
_entity_poly.entity_id
_entity_poly.type
_entity_poly.pdbx_seq_one_letter_code
_entity_poly.pdbx_strand_id
1 'polypeptide(L)'
;MAQEITQERQSEIAHANQLQVEVMKGLQCGEPVERLLLKALESMALKENDTVSYPEAKKTLIAVYGDALGQPVPLQIELEEFEERLERLRKAYEEGKETEPKDTQERVKNAIMAHENRIALLKKRIGQE
;
A
#
# COMPACT_ATOMS: atom_id res chain seq x y z
N MET A 1 32.40 14.48 -9.09
CA MET A 1 32.47 13.66 -7.86
C MET A 1 31.39 12.60 -7.99
N ALA A 2 31.77 11.34 -8.17
CA ALA A 2 30.80 10.25 -8.18
C ALA A 2 30.19 10.20 -6.77
N GLN A 3 28.90 10.50 -6.65
CA GLN A 3 28.18 10.30 -5.40
C GLN A 3 28.28 8.80 -5.08
N GLU A 4 28.90 8.45 -3.96
CA GLU A 4 28.83 7.08 -3.45
C GLU A 4 27.35 6.78 -3.18
N ILE A 5 26.76 6.01 -4.08
CA ILE A 5 25.39 5.54 -3.94
C ILE A 5 25.37 4.63 -2.71
N THR A 6 24.68 5.05 -1.65
CA THR A 6 24.51 4.27 -0.41
C THR A 6 23.94 2.89 -0.75
N GLN A 7 24.24 1.87 0.08
CA GLN A 7 23.69 0.52 -0.13
C GLN A 7 22.15 0.54 -0.20
N GLU A 8 21.51 1.38 0.62
CA GLU A 8 20.07 1.63 0.59
C GLU A 8 19.61 2.14 -0.77
N ARG A 9 20.30 3.14 -1.34
CA ARG A 9 19.97 3.69 -2.65
C ARG A 9 20.19 2.68 -3.78
N GLN A 10 21.19 1.81 -3.68
CA GLN A 10 21.37 0.71 -4.63
C GLN A 10 20.22 -0.30 -4.55
N SER A 11 19.75 -0.61 -3.34
CA SER A 11 18.60 -1.48 -3.12
C SER A 11 17.31 -0.89 -3.71
N GLU A 12 17.06 0.41 -3.51
CA GLU A 12 15.91 1.11 -4.10
C GLU A 12 15.93 1.08 -5.64
N ILE A 13 17.10 1.31 -6.25
CA ILE A 13 17.27 1.24 -7.70
C ILE A 13 17.05 -0.19 -8.20
N ALA A 14 17.54 -1.21 -7.48
CA ALA A 14 17.31 -2.61 -7.81
C ALA A 14 15.82 -2.96 -7.74
N HIS A 15 15.11 -2.51 -6.69
CA HIS A 15 13.67 -2.67 -6.55
C HIS A 15 12.91 -1.98 -7.69
N ALA A 16 13.30 -0.75 -8.05
CA ALA A 16 12.71 -0.05 -9.17
C ALA A 16 12.88 -0.80 -10.50
N ASN A 17 14.04 -1.42 -10.73
CA ASN A 17 14.27 -2.23 -11.93
C ASN A 17 13.44 -3.52 -11.92
N GLN A 18 13.26 -4.15 -10.75
CA GLN A 18 12.35 -5.29 -10.61
C GLN A 18 10.91 -4.91 -10.95
N LEU A 19 10.41 -3.78 -10.45
CA LEU A 19 9.07 -3.28 -10.76
C LEU A 19 8.87 -3.07 -12.26
N GLN A 20 9.88 -2.61 -13.01
CA GLN A 20 9.78 -2.49 -14.47
C GLN A 20 9.61 -3.84 -15.16
N VAL A 21 10.34 -4.86 -14.70
CA VAL A 21 10.17 -6.23 -15.21
C VAL A 21 8.78 -6.77 -14.87
N GLU A 22 8.29 -6.50 -13.66
CA GLU A 22 6.95 -6.91 -13.23
C GLU A 22 5.85 -6.23 -14.03
N VAL A 23 5.99 -4.94 -14.40
CA VAL A 23 5.05 -4.26 -15.28
C VAL A 23 4.97 -4.97 -16.64
N MET A 24 6.11 -5.30 -17.24
CA MET A 24 6.13 -5.99 -18.53
C MET A 24 5.52 -7.40 -18.46
N LYS A 25 5.79 -8.13 -17.38
CA LYS A 25 5.18 -9.46 -17.14
C LYS A 25 3.69 -9.36 -16.87
N GLY A 26 3.26 -8.43 -16.02
CA GLY A 26 1.85 -8.22 -15.70
C GLY A 26 1.04 -7.82 -16.93
N LEU A 27 1.62 -7.01 -17.82
CA LEU A 27 1.03 -6.69 -19.13
C LEU A 27 0.80 -7.94 -19.98
N GLN A 28 1.75 -8.89 -20.00
CA GLN A 28 1.61 -10.15 -20.74
C GLN A 28 0.53 -11.07 -20.14
N CYS A 29 0.35 -11.01 -18.82
CA CYS A 29 -0.60 -11.87 -18.09
C CYS A 29 -2.01 -11.24 -17.93
N GLY A 30 -2.23 -10.02 -18.42
CA GLY A 30 -3.51 -9.33 -18.29
C GLY A 30 -3.79 -8.80 -16.87
N GLU A 31 -2.76 -8.40 -16.13
CA GLU A 31 -2.92 -7.73 -14.84
C GLU A 31 -3.71 -6.42 -15.01
N PRO A 32 -4.60 -6.05 -14.05
CA PRO A 32 -5.32 -4.79 -14.10
C PRO A 32 -4.40 -3.57 -14.27
N VAL A 33 -4.79 -2.66 -15.15
CA VAL A 33 -3.96 -1.51 -15.56
C VAL A 33 -3.65 -0.59 -14.38
N GLU A 34 -4.56 -0.48 -13.42
CA GLU A 34 -4.39 0.32 -12.21
C GLU A 34 -3.22 -0.20 -11.36
N ARG A 35 -3.05 -1.53 -11.26
CA ARG A 35 -1.92 -2.15 -10.55
C ARG A 35 -0.61 -1.94 -11.30
N LEU A 36 -0.64 -2.10 -12.63
CA LEU A 36 0.52 -1.83 -13.48
C LEU A 36 0.97 -0.36 -13.39
N LEU A 37 0.01 0.57 -13.36
CA LEU A 37 0.26 1.99 -13.21
C LEU A 37 0.94 2.29 -11.87
N LEU A 38 0.44 1.72 -10.76
CA LEU A 38 1.09 1.90 -9.45
C LEU A 38 2.52 1.38 -9.43
N LYS A 39 2.78 0.18 -9.98
CA LYS A 39 4.15 -0.36 -10.10
C LYS A 39 5.07 0.53 -10.92
N ALA A 40 4.56 1.09 -12.02
CA ALA A 40 5.31 2.01 -12.87
C ALA A 40 5.64 3.31 -12.12
N LEU A 41 4.67 3.90 -11.42
CA LEU A 41 4.85 5.13 -10.65
C LEU A 41 5.81 4.92 -9.47
N GLU A 42 5.72 3.78 -8.78
CA GLU A 42 6.65 3.42 -7.71
C GLU A 42 8.07 3.26 -8.24
N SER A 43 8.25 2.60 -9.38
CA SER A 43 9.55 2.48 -10.04
C SER A 43 10.15 3.84 -10.39
N MET A 44 9.35 4.77 -10.93
CA MET A 44 9.79 6.13 -11.24
C MET A 44 10.19 6.89 -9.98
N ALA A 45 9.33 6.87 -8.95
CA ALA A 45 9.57 7.54 -7.69
C ALA A 45 10.86 7.05 -7.02
N LEU A 46 11.08 5.73 -6.98
CA LEU A 46 12.31 5.14 -6.49
C LEU A 46 13.52 5.58 -7.33
N LYS A 47 13.45 5.61 -8.65
CA LYS A 47 14.58 6.05 -9.50
C LYS A 47 14.93 7.53 -9.33
N GLU A 48 13.95 8.37 -9.03
CA GLU A 48 14.13 9.81 -8.85
C GLU A 48 14.39 10.22 -7.39
N ASN A 49 14.35 9.25 -6.45
CA ASN A 49 14.41 9.52 -5.01
C ASN A 49 13.26 10.42 -4.54
N ASP A 50 12.10 10.26 -5.18
CA ASP A 50 10.86 10.96 -4.86
C ASP A 50 10.05 10.12 -3.87
N THR A 51 9.71 10.74 -2.74
CA THR A 51 8.96 10.10 -1.64
C THR A 51 7.50 10.53 -1.61
N VAL A 52 7.06 11.42 -2.50
CA VAL A 52 5.76 12.08 -2.47
C VAL A 52 4.85 11.57 -3.58
N SER A 53 5.33 11.49 -4.82
CA SER A 53 4.45 11.25 -5.98
C SER A 53 3.75 9.89 -5.94
N TYR A 54 4.43 8.82 -5.52
CA TYR A 54 3.80 7.49 -5.47
C TYR A 54 2.67 7.41 -4.43
N PRO A 55 2.88 7.79 -3.15
CA PRO A 55 1.80 7.82 -2.16
C PRO A 55 0.62 8.70 -2.58
N GLU A 56 0.89 9.88 -3.17
CA GLU A 56 -0.16 10.80 -3.61
C GLU A 56 -0.95 10.25 -4.80
N ALA A 57 -0.27 9.66 -5.78
CA ALA A 57 -0.91 9.03 -6.93
C ALA A 57 -1.80 7.86 -6.51
N LYS A 58 -1.34 7.04 -5.56
CA LYS A 58 -2.11 5.93 -5.01
C LYS A 58 -3.36 6.39 -4.27
N LYS A 59 -3.22 7.40 -3.41
CA LYS A 59 -4.37 8.03 -2.74
C LYS A 59 -5.38 8.59 -3.74
N THR A 60 -4.89 9.22 -4.81
CA THR A 60 -5.72 9.78 -5.87
C THR A 60 -6.43 8.69 -6.66
N LEU A 61 -5.74 7.60 -7.00
CA LEU A 61 -6.32 6.43 -7.66
C LEU A 61 -7.51 5.88 -6.84
N ILE A 62 -7.30 5.68 -5.53
CA ILE A 62 -8.35 5.18 -4.63
C ILE A 62 -9.50 6.19 -4.53
N ALA A 63 -9.23 7.47 -4.28
CA ALA A 63 -10.27 8.47 -4.08
C ALA A 63 -11.13 8.72 -5.34
N VAL A 64 -10.49 8.81 -6.51
CA VAL A 64 -11.20 9.12 -7.76
C VAL A 64 -11.80 7.85 -8.36
N TYR A 65 -10.98 6.85 -8.62
CA TYR A 65 -11.42 5.67 -9.36
C TYR A 65 -12.15 4.67 -8.45
N GLY A 66 -11.69 4.50 -7.21
CA GLY A 66 -12.36 3.65 -6.22
C GLY A 66 -13.58 4.32 -5.60
N ASP A 67 -13.38 5.40 -4.84
CA ASP A 67 -14.44 6.00 -4.03
C ASP A 67 -15.50 6.71 -4.88
N ALA A 68 -15.11 7.58 -5.81
CA ALA A 68 -16.06 8.35 -6.62
C ALA A 68 -16.67 7.57 -7.80
N LEU A 69 -15.87 6.77 -8.51
CA LEU A 69 -16.33 6.01 -9.67
C LEU A 69 -16.76 4.57 -9.35
N GLY A 70 -16.48 4.07 -8.15
CA GLY A 70 -16.90 2.73 -7.72
C GLY A 70 -16.18 1.59 -8.44
N GLN A 71 -14.99 1.83 -8.99
CA GLN A 71 -14.24 0.79 -9.69
C GLN A 71 -13.70 -0.25 -8.70
N PRO A 72 -13.81 -1.55 -9.01
CA PRO A 72 -13.48 -2.60 -8.06
C PRO A 72 -11.99 -2.72 -7.79
N VAL A 73 -11.13 -2.51 -8.80
CA VAL A 73 -9.68 -2.72 -8.68
C VAL A 73 -9.03 -1.76 -7.67
N PRO A 74 -9.26 -0.43 -7.71
CA PRO A 74 -8.74 0.47 -6.67
C PRO A 74 -9.23 0.14 -5.26
N LEU A 75 -10.49 -0.30 -5.12
CA LEU A 75 -11.05 -0.69 -3.82
C LEU A 75 -10.42 -2.00 -3.30
N GLN A 76 -10.10 -2.95 -4.18
CA GLN A 76 -9.38 -4.18 -3.84
C GLN A 76 -7.94 -3.87 -3.39
N ILE A 77 -7.26 -2.95 -4.07
CA ILE A 77 -5.92 -2.49 -3.67
C ILE A 77 -5.96 -1.90 -2.26
N GLU A 78 -6.93 -1.02 -1.99
CA GLU A 78 -7.11 -0.48 -0.64
C GLU A 78 -7.44 -1.56 0.39
N LEU A 79 -8.25 -2.55 0.02
CA LEU A 79 -8.62 -3.65 0.91
C LEU A 79 -7.40 -4.47 1.33
N GLU A 80 -6.58 -4.88 0.36
CA GLU A 80 -5.35 -5.65 0.59
C GLU A 80 -4.42 -4.92 1.56
N GLU A 81 -4.24 -3.61 1.41
CA GLU A 81 -3.42 -2.80 2.31
C GLU A 81 -3.97 -2.69 3.72
N PHE A 82 -5.28 -2.49 3.86
CA PHE A 82 -5.90 -2.41 5.16
C PHE A 82 -5.84 -3.76 5.87
N GLU A 83 -5.99 -4.88 5.16
CA GLU A 83 -5.84 -6.23 5.71
C GLU A 83 -4.42 -6.49 6.20
N GLU A 84 -3.39 -6.20 5.39
CA GLU A 84 -1.99 -6.31 5.81
C GLU A 84 -1.67 -5.41 7.01
N ARG A 85 -2.16 -4.17 6.99
CA ARG A 85 -1.93 -3.23 8.09
C ARG A 85 -2.64 -3.67 9.36
N LEU A 86 -3.86 -4.20 9.26
CA LEU A 86 -4.61 -4.75 10.37
C LEU A 86 -3.88 -5.93 11.02
N GLU A 87 -3.30 -6.84 10.22
CA GLU A 87 -2.50 -7.95 10.74
C GLU A 87 -1.30 -7.44 11.55
N ARG A 88 -0.56 -6.46 11.02
CA ARG A 88 0.57 -5.84 11.73
C ARG A 88 0.12 -5.14 13.02
N LEU A 89 -1.02 -4.44 12.99
CA LEU A 89 -1.58 -3.78 14.19
C LEU A 89 -2.01 -4.79 15.25
N ARG A 90 -2.63 -5.91 14.86
CA ARG A 90 -3.02 -6.99 15.80
C ARG A 90 -1.79 -7.63 16.45
N LYS A 91 -0.74 -7.88 15.66
CA LYS A 91 0.53 -8.39 16.18
C LYS A 91 1.16 -7.41 17.17
N ALA A 92 1.25 -6.13 16.81
CA ALA A 92 1.79 -5.08 17.70
C ALA A 92 0.95 -4.92 18.98
N TYR A 93 -0.37 -5.05 18.89
CA TYR A 93 -1.26 -5.01 20.05
C TYR A 93 -0.96 -6.14 21.04
N GLU A 94 -0.86 -7.38 20.54
CA GLU A 94 -0.62 -8.55 21.40
C GLU A 94 0.80 -8.54 21.99
N GLU A 95 1.82 -8.18 21.21
CA GLU A 95 3.20 -8.05 21.69
C GLU A 95 3.35 -6.93 22.73
N GLY A 96 2.63 -5.82 22.57
CA GLY A 96 2.67 -4.68 23.47
C GLY A 96 1.80 -4.82 24.72
N LYS A 97 0.97 -5.84 24.82
CA LYS A 97 -0.13 -5.94 25.81
C LYS A 97 0.34 -5.90 27.26
N GLU A 98 1.53 -6.42 27.53
CA GLU A 98 2.15 -6.49 28.86
C GLU A 98 3.24 -5.42 29.07
N THR A 99 3.73 -4.80 28.00
CA THR A 99 4.92 -3.95 28.00
C THR A 99 4.62 -2.47 27.73
N GLU A 100 3.58 -2.18 26.96
CA GLU A 100 3.22 -0.82 26.56
C GLU A 100 2.29 -0.14 27.57
N PRO A 101 2.37 1.20 27.71
CA PRO A 101 1.40 1.97 28.48
C PRO A 101 -0.03 1.76 27.99
N LYS A 102 -0.99 1.82 28.92
CA LYS A 102 -2.43 1.68 28.61
C LYS A 102 -2.91 2.64 27.52
N ASP A 103 -2.42 3.89 27.51
CA ASP A 103 -2.77 4.88 26.48
C ASP A 103 -2.31 4.43 25.07
N THR A 104 -1.08 3.93 24.95
CA THR A 104 -0.57 3.36 23.68
C THR A 104 -1.43 2.18 23.23
N GLN A 105 -1.78 1.28 24.15
CA GLN A 105 -2.63 0.13 23.89
C GLN A 105 -4.03 0.55 23.40
N GLU A 106 -4.64 1.56 24.01
CA GLU A 106 -5.93 2.11 23.57
C GLU A 106 -5.85 2.73 22.17
N ARG A 107 -4.77 3.45 21.85
CA ARG A 107 -4.55 4.02 20.51
C ARG A 107 -4.43 2.93 19.44
N VAL A 108 -3.69 1.87 19.72
CA VAL A 108 -3.57 0.72 18.80
C VAL A 108 -4.91 0.02 18.63
N LYS A 109 -5.67 -0.19 19.71
CA LYS A 109 -7.02 -0.76 19.65
C LYS A 109 -7.98 0.08 18.80
N ASN A 110 -7.95 1.41 18.96
CA ASN A 110 -8.75 2.32 18.14
C ASN A 110 -8.36 2.25 16.65
N ALA A 111 -7.06 2.13 16.35
CA ALA A 111 -6.58 1.93 14.99
C ALA A 111 -7.08 0.61 14.40
N ILE A 112 -7.03 -0.50 15.16
CA ILE A 112 -7.58 -1.81 14.75
C ILE A 112 -9.05 -1.68 14.37
N MET A 113 -9.88 -1.08 15.24
CA MET A 113 -11.30 -0.90 14.98
C MET A 113 -11.58 -0.04 13.74
N ALA A 114 -10.79 1.02 13.53
CA ALA A 114 -10.91 1.85 12.32
C ALA A 114 -10.60 1.06 11.04
N HIS A 115 -9.58 0.19 11.07
CA HIS A 115 -9.21 -0.63 9.92
C HIS A 115 -10.26 -1.71 9.64
N GLU A 116 -10.78 -2.37 10.68
CA GLU A 116 -11.87 -3.36 10.56
C GLU A 116 -13.13 -2.74 9.92
N ASN A 117 -13.51 -1.53 10.36
CA ASN A 117 -14.64 -0.80 9.78
C ASN A 117 -14.41 -0.46 8.30
N ARG A 118 -13.20 -0.01 7.92
CA ARG A 118 -12.89 0.28 6.51
C ARG A 118 -12.90 -0.99 5.66
N ILE A 119 -12.32 -2.08 6.14
CA ILE A 119 -12.34 -3.40 5.47
C ILE A 119 -13.77 -3.87 5.23
N ALA A 120 -14.64 -3.79 6.25
CA ALA A 120 -16.04 -4.19 6.12
C ALA A 120 -16.78 -3.36 5.07
N LEU A 121 -16.55 -2.04 5.04
CA LEU A 121 -17.09 -1.16 4.01
C LEU A 121 -16.59 -1.54 2.61
N LEU A 122 -15.29 -1.81 2.46
CA LEU A 122 -14.69 -2.19 1.19
C LEU A 122 -15.24 -3.53 0.67
N LYS A 123 -15.31 -4.56 1.51
CA LYS A 123 -15.89 -5.88 1.16
C LYS A 123 -17.34 -5.75 0.69
N LYS A 124 -18.14 -4.93 1.38
CA LYS A 124 -19.51 -4.63 0.96
C LYS A 124 -19.57 -3.94 -0.41
N ARG A 125 -18.69 -2.98 -0.68
CA ARG A 125 -18.66 -2.26 -1.96
C ARG A 125 -18.18 -3.12 -3.12
N ILE A 126 -17.30 -4.10 -2.86
CA ILE A 126 -16.77 -5.02 -3.88
C ILE A 126 -17.71 -6.23 -4.08
N GLY A 127 -18.68 -6.45 -3.19
CA GLY A 127 -19.64 -7.55 -3.28
C GLY A 127 -19.08 -8.89 -2.77
N GLN A 128 -18.14 -8.86 -1.83
CA GLN A 128 -17.50 -10.06 -1.24
C GLN A 128 -18.14 -10.44 0.11
N GLU A 129 -19.47 -10.56 0.18
CA GLU A 129 -20.19 -10.98 1.40
C GLU A 129 -19.95 -12.46 1.78
#